data_AF-A0A4U5UZD2-F1
#
_entry.id   AF-A0A4U5UZD2-F1
#
_cell.length_a   1.000
_cell.length_b   1.000
_cell.length_c   1.000
_cell.angle_alpha   90.00
_cell.angle_beta   90.00
_cell.angle_gamma   90.00
#
_symmetry.space_group_name_H-M   'P 1'
#
loop_
_entity.id
_entity.type
_entity.pdbx_description
1 polymer ?
#
loop_
_entity_poly.entity_id
_entity_poly.type
_entity_poly.pdbx_seq_one_letter_code
_entity_poly.pdbx_strand_id
1 'polypeptide(L)'
;MDDIFTQCREGNAVAVRLWLDNTENDLNQGDDHGFSPLHWACREGRSNVVDMLIMRGARINVMNRGDDTPLHLASSHGHREIVGKLIQCKADTNAANEHGNTPLHYACFWGQDQVAEDLVTNGAQVSICNKYGQTPLDKGKPHLRELLRDKAEKMGQNLTKIPFKDTFWKGTTRTRPRNGTLNKHAGVDYKQLSLLAKINDNQSGELWQGRWQGNEIVVKVLKVRDWTTRKSRDFNEEYPKLRIFSHPNVLPMLGACQSPPAPHPIIITHWMPYGSLYNVLHEGTNFVVDQTQAVKFALDIACGMAFLHTLEPMIPRHYLNSKSVMIDEDMTARISMADVKFSFQCPGRMYSPAWVAPEALQKKPEEINRRSADMWSFAILLWELVTREVPYADLSNMEIGMKVALEGLRPTIPPGISPHICKLMKICMNEDPAKRPKFDMIVPILEKMQDK
;
A
#
# COMPACT_ATOMS: atom_id res chain seq x y z
N MET A 1 0.36 -34.15 -3.74
CA MET A 1 -0.55 -32.99 -3.85
C MET A 1 0.12 -32.06 -4.83
N ASP A 2 -0.48 -31.82 -5.98
CA ASP A 2 0.15 -31.01 -7.02
C ASP A 2 0.38 -29.59 -6.50
N ASP A 3 1.35 -28.89 -7.08
CA ASP A 3 1.73 -27.56 -6.62
C ASP A 3 0.57 -26.55 -6.74
N ILE A 4 0.65 -25.46 -5.97
CA ILE A 4 -0.41 -24.43 -5.97
C ILE A 4 -0.62 -23.84 -7.36
N PHE A 5 0.43 -23.75 -8.18
CA PHE A 5 0.36 -23.20 -9.52
C PHE A 5 -0.52 -24.07 -10.43
N THR A 6 -0.37 -25.39 -10.35
CA THR A 6 -1.23 -26.35 -11.06
C THR A 6 -2.67 -26.22 -10.60
N GLN A 7 -2.91 -26.15 -9.29
CA GLN A 7 -4.27 -25.97 -8.75
C GLN A 7 -4.91 -24.65 -9.23
N CYS A 8 -4.14 -23.56 -9.32
CA CYS A 8 -4.60 -22.29 -9.87
C CYS A 8 -4.86 -22.35 -11.38
N ARG A 9 -4.06 -23.10 -12.14
CA ARG A 9 -4.28 -23.30 -13.59
C ARG A 9 -5.53 -24.12 -13.88
N GLU A 10 -5.76 -25.15 -13.09
CA GLU A 10 -6.93 -26.04 -13.21
C GLU A 10 -8.21 -25.38 -12.67
N GLY A 11 -8.08 -24.37 -11.82
CA GLY A 11 -9.23 -23.69 -11.21
C GLY A 11 -9.80 -24.43 -10.01
N ASN A 12 -9.01 -25.29 -9.35
CA ASN A 12 -9.44 -26.03 -8.17
C ASN A 12 -9.53 -25.11 -6.94
N ALA A 13 -10.66 -24.41 -6.82
CA ALA A 13 -10.91 -23.45 -5.76
C ALA A 13 -10.82 -24.04 -4.35
N VAL A 14 -11.11 -25.34 -4.18
CA VAL A 14 -11.05 -26.01 -2.87
C VAL A 14 -9.59 -26.20 -2.45
N ALA A 15 -8.74 -26.71 -3.34
CA ALA A 15 -7.33 -26.89 -3.06
C ALA A 15 -6.62 -25.54 -2.84
N VAL A 16 -6.94 -24.53 -3.67
CA VAL A 16 -6.41 -23.17 -3.49
C VAL A 16 -6.84 -22.59 -2.15
N ARG A 17 -8.11 -22.77 -1.73
CA ARG A 17 -8.58 -22.30 -0.42
C ARG A 17 -7.82 -22.97 0.73
N LEU A 18 -7.73 -24.29 0.72
CA LEU A 18 -7.01 -25.05 1.75
C LEU A 18 -5.54 -24.62 1.84
N TRP A 19 -4.92 -24.35 0.69
CA TRP A 19 -3.56 -23.83 0.64
C TRP A 19 -3.47 -22.41 1.22
N LEU A 20 -4.42 -21.52 0.91
CA LEU A 20 -4.46 -20.15 1.44
C LEU A 20 -4.78 -20.09 2.95
N ASP A 21 -5.44 -21.10 3.49
CA ASP A 21 -5.75 -21.16 4.93
C ASP A 21 -4.50 -21.54 5.77
N ASN A 22 -3.44 -22.06 5.14
CA ASN A 22 -2.15 -22.24 5.80
C ASN A 22 -1.33 -20.93 5.77
N THR A 23 -1.08 -20.34 6.94
CA THR A 23 -0.37 -19.07 7.10
C THR A 23 1.12 -19.11 6.72
N GLU A 24 1.71 -20.30 6.58
CA GLU A 24 3.10 -20.45 6.12
C GLU A 24 3.24 -20.21 4.60
N ASN A 25 2.13 -20.29 3.86
CA ASN A 25 2.14 -20.14 2.41
C ASN A 25 2.14 -18.67 1.99
N ASP A 26 3.09 -18.28 1.15
CA ASP A 26 3.12 -16.95 0.56
C ASP A 26 2.28 -16.94 -0.72
N LEU A 27 1.07 -16.39 -0.65
CA LEU A 27 0.17 -16.24 -1.80
C LEU A 27 0.72 -15.40 -2.96
N ASN A 28 1.85 -14.71 -2.76
CA ASN A 28 2.59 -13.99 -3.80
C ASN A 28 3.88 -14.70 -4.23
N GLN A 29 4.11 -15.93 -3.79
CA GLN A 29 5.23 -16.74 -4.26
C GLN A 29 5.16 -16.89 -5.78
N GLY A 30 6.29 -16.81 -6.45
CA GLY A 30 6.39 -17.09 -7.89
C GLY A 30 6.92 -18.49 -8.12
N ASP A 31 6.55 -19.09 -9.24
CA ASP A 31 7.23 -20.28 -9.76
C ASP A 31 8.65 -19.94 -10.26
N ASP A 32 9.32 -20.90 -10.90
CA ASP A 32 10.67 -20.71 -11.45
C ASP A 32 10.77 -19.54 -12.43
N HIS A 33 9.67 -19.15 -13.08
CA HIS A 33 9.60 -18.03 -14.02
C HIS A 33 9.03 -16.75 -13.39
N GLY A 34 8.75 -16.78 -12.08
CA GLY A 34 8.21 -15.66 -11.32
C GLY A 34 6.70 -15.48 -11.45
N PHE A 35 5.97 -16.44 -12.04
CA PHE A 35 4.52 -16.37 -12.12
C PHE A 35 3.92 -16.74 -10.77
N SER A 36 3.15 -15.81 -10.21
CA SER A 36 2.39 -16.03 -8.97
C SER A 36 1.11 -16.85 -9.22
N PRO A 37 0.46 -17.37 -8.16
CA PRO A 37 -0.87 -17.98 -8.26
C PRO A 37 -1.87 -17.11 -9.02
N LEU A 38 -1.84 -15.79 -8.78
CA LEU A 38 -2.72 -14.84 -9.46
C LEU A 38 -2.43 -14.72 -10.96
N HIS A 39 -1.15 -14.76 -11.37
CA HIS A 39 -0.81 -14.76 -12.79
C HIS A 39 -1.41 -15.98 -13.51
N TRP A 40 -1.26 -17.16 -12.93
CA TRP A 40 -1.79 -18.40 -13.52
C TRP A 40 -3.31 -18.42 -13.57
N ALA A 41 -3.98 -18.00 -12.48
CA ALA A 41 -5.43 -17.89 -12.45
C ALA A 41 -5.97 -16.89 -13.49
N CYS A 42 -5.30 -15.74 -13.65
CA CYS A 42 -5.65 -14.73 -14.64
C CYS A 42 -5.40 -15.21 -16.07
N ARG A 43 -4.29 -15.91 -16.33
CA ARG A 43 -3.95 -16.45 -17.66
C ARG A 43 -4.97 -17.51 -18.12
N GLU A 44 -5.36 -18.40 -17.21
CA GLU A 44 -6.26 -19.54 -17.51
C GLU A 44 -7.75 -19.19 -17.35
N GLY A 45 -8.10 -17.94 -17.03
CA GLY A 45 -9.51 -17.51 -16.97
C GLY A 45 -10.27 -18.02 -15.75
N ARG A 46 -9.58 -18.29 -14.63
CA ARG A 46 -10.20 -18.89 -13.43
C ARG A 46 -10.80 -17.82 -12.52
N SER A 47 -11.91 -17.19 -12.92
CA SER A 47 -12.57 -16.09 -12.19
C SER A 47 -12.74 -16.35 -10.69
N ASN A 48 -13.22 -17.54 -10.30
CA ASN A 48 -13.43 -17.89 -8.88
C ASN A 48 -12.12 -17.94 -8.06
N VAL A 49 -11.03 -18.40 -8.68
CA VAL A 49 -9.71 -18.45 -8.04
C VAL A 49 -9.10 -17.05 -7.97
N VAL A 50 -9.28 -16.24 -9.02
CA VAL A 50 -8.88 -14.83 -9.01
C VAL A 50 -9.56 -14.08 -7.88
N ASP A 51 -10.88 -14.19 -7.74
CA ASP A 51 -11.64 -13.51 -6.68
C ASP A 51 -11.10 -13.89 -5.29
N MET A 52 -10.90 -15.18 -5.07
CA MET A 52 -10.38 -15.69 -3.80
C MET A 52 -8.97 -15.14 -3.49
N LEU A 53 -8.07 -15.16 -4.48
CA LEU A 53 -6.71 -14.65 -4.32
C LEU A 53 -6.72 -13.15 -4.03
N ILE A 54 -7.52 -12.37 -4.75
CA ILE A 54 -7.68 -10.93 -4.54
C ILE A 54 -8.20 -10.63 -3.14
N MET A 55 -9.27 -11.33 -2.71
CA MET A 55 -9.86 -11.14 -1.37
C MET A 55 -8.88 -11.49 -0.25
N ARG A 56 -8.00 -12.48 -0.47
CA ARG A 56 -6.92 -12.84 0.47
C ARG A 56 -5.70 -11.93 0.40
N GLY A 57 -5.73 -10.86 -0.39
CA GLY A 57 -4.67 -9.86 -0.46
C GLY A 57 -3.56 -10.16 -1.47
N ALA A 58 -3.85 -10.92 -2.52
CA ALA A 58 -2.91 -11.10 -3.64
C ALA A 58 -2.51 -9.77 -4.25
N ARG A 59 -1.22 -9.65 -4.58
CA ARG A 59 -0.67 -8.47 -5.23
C ARG A 59 -1.21 -8.36 -6.64
N ILE A 60 -2.06 -7.38 -6.87
CA ILE A 60 -2.71 -7.12 -8.17
C ILE A 60 -1.67 -6.78 -9.26
N ASN A 61 -0.65 -5.98 -8.90
CA ASN A 61 0.41 -5.52 -9.80
C ASN A 61 1.72 -6.30 -9.60
N VAL A 62 1.66 -7.57 -9.16
CA VAL A 62 2.83 -8.44 -9.12
C VAL A 62 3.39 -8.63 -10.53
N MET A 63 4.71 -8.72 -10.65
CA MET A 63 5.42 -8.86 -11.91
C MET A 63 6.16 -10.20 -11.96
N ASN A 64 6.06 -10.92 -13.08
CA ASN A 64 6.90 -12.09 -13.35
C ASN A 64 8.33 -11.67 -13.79
N ARG A 65 9.18 -12.60 -14.24
CA ARG A 65 10.55 -12.26 -14.68
C ARG A 65 10.62 -11.37 -15.92
N GLY A 66 9.57 -11.33 -16.74
CA GLY A 66 9.47 -10.44 -17.90
C GLY A 66 8.73 -9.13 -17.61
N ASP A 67 8.49 -8.83 -16.32
CA ASP A 67 7.70 -7.69 -15.84
C ASP A 67 6.23 -7.69 -16.31
N ASP A 68 5.69 -8.82 -16.75
CA ASP A 68 4.26 -8.94 -17.02
C ASP A 68 3.49 -9.02 -15.70
N THR A 69 2.35 -8.33 -15.64
CA THR A 69 1.41 -8.39 -14.52
C THR A 69 0.26 -9.35 -14.78
N PRO A 70 -0.53 -9.77 -13.77
CA PRO A 70 -1.75 -10.53 -13.99
C PRO A 70 -2.70 -9.87 -14.99
N LEU A 71 -2.73 -8.53 -15.03
CA LEU A 71 -3.53 -7.78 -16.00
C LEU A 71 -3.01 -7.96 -17.44
N HIS A 72 -1.69 -8.06 -17.67
CA HIS A 72 -1.15 -8.39 -19.00
C HIS A 72 -1.68 -9.74 -19.49
N LEU A 73 -1.61 -10.76 -18.63
CA LEU A 73 -2.01 -12.13 -18.97
C LEU A 73 -3.53 -12.27 -19.15
N ALA A 74 -4.33 -11.66 -18.27
CA ALA A 74 -5.78 -11.62 -18.46
C ALA A 74 -6.14 -10.90 -19.77
N SER A 75 -5.41 -9.83 -20.12
CA SER A 75 -5.67 -9.05 -21.32
C SER A 75 -5.28 -9.76 -22.60
N SER A 76 -4.18 -10.52 -22.60
CA SER A 76 -3.72 -11.27 -23.77
C SER A 76 -4.66 -12.43 -24.12
N HIS A 77 -5.28 -13.03 -23.11
CA HIS A 77 -6.18 -14.18 -23.27
C HIS A 77 -7.67 -13.80 -23.38
N GLY A 78 -8.01 -12.50 -23.31
CA GLY A 78 -9.39 -12.04 -23.55
C GLY A 78 -10.34 -12.23 -22.37
N HIS A 79 -9.82 -12.44 -21.15
CA HIS A 79 -10.64 -12.70 -19.96
C HIS A 79 -11.25 -11.42 -19.40
N ARG A 80 -12.23 -10.86 -20.11
CA ARG A 80 -12.84 -9.55 -19.85
C ARG A 80 -13.34 -9.37 -18.42
N GLU A 81 -14.00 -10.38 -17.85
CA GLU A 81 -14.51 -10.32 -16.48
C GLU A 81 -13.36 -10.14 -15.46
N ILE A 82 -12.27 -10.89 -15.63
CA ILE A 82 -11.08 -10.82 -14.79
C ILE A 82 -10.38 -9.47 -14.96
N VAL A 83 -10.30 -8.95 -16.19
CA VAL A 83 -9.77 -7.61 -16.47
C VAL A 83 -10.56 -6.55 -15.69
N GLY A 84 -11.89 -6.59 -15.76
CA GLY A 84 -12.76 -5.68 -15.01
C GLY A 84 -12.51 -5.74 -13.51
N LYS A 85 -12.41 -6.95 -12.95
CA LYS A 85 -12.11 -7.18 -11.52
C LYS A 85 -10.74 -6.63 -11.11
N LEU A 86 -9.71 -6.90 -11.89
CA LEU A 86 -8.36 -6.40 -11.63
C LEU A 86 -8.33 -4.87 -11.64
N ILE A 87 -8.99 -4.23 -12.62
CA ILE A 87 -9.11 -2.76 -12.71
C ILE A 87 -9.85 -2.19 -11.49
N GLN A 88 -10.97 -2.81 -11.09
CA GLN A 88 -11.69 -2.42 -9.87
C GLN A 88 -10.80 -2.49 -8.63
N CYS A 89 -9.88 -3.47 -8.59
CA CYS A 89 -8.87 -3.63 -7.55
C CYS A 89 -7.59 -2.81 -7.80
N LYS A 90 -7.68 -1.72 -8.58
CA LYS A 90 -6.58 -0.77 -8.85
C LYS A 90 -5.36 -1.40 -9.53
N ALA A 91 -5.59 -2.36 -10.43
CA ALA A 91 -4.55 -2.79 -11.36
C ALA A 91 -4.06 -1.61 -12.21
N ASP A 92 -2.76 -1.52 -12.40
CA ASP A 92 -2.15 -0.49 -13.22
C ASP A 92 -2.36 -0.82 -14.71
N THR A 93 -3.32 -0.15 -15.33
CA THR A 93 -3.71 -0.33 -16.74
C THR A 93 -2.62 0.05 -17.73
N ASN A 94 -1.62 0.81 -17.30
CA ASN A 94 -0.52 1.27 -18.13
C ASN A 94 0.82 0.63 -17.73
N ALA A 95 0.82 -0.37 -16.83
CA ALA A 95 2.02 -1.07 -16.40
C ALA A 95 2.82 -1.52 -17.64
N ALA A 96 4.12 -1.24 -17.67
CA ALA A 96 4.96 -1.58 -18.81
C ALA A 96 5.90 -2.72 -18.43
N ASN A 97 5.91 -3.77 -19.24
CA ASN A 97 6.77 -4.92 -19.05
C ASN A 97 8.21 -4.66 -19.54
N GLU A 98 9.08 -5.68 -19.54
CA GLU A 98 10.50 -5.52 -19.87
C GLU A 98 10.74 -5.02 -21.31
N HIS A 99 9.75 -5.20 -22.19
CA HIS A 99 9.77 -4.74 -23.57
C HIS A 99 9.06 -3.38 -23.76
N GLY A 100 8.53 -2.81 -22.69
CA GLY A 100 7.71 -1.60 -22.72
C GLY A 100 6.28 -1.83 -23.20
N ASN A 101 5.83 -3.07 -23.33
CA ASN A 101 4.45 -3.38 -23.69
C ASN A 101 3.57 -3.22 -22.45
N THR A 102 2.38 -2.65 -22.65
CA THR A 102 1.34 -2.50 -21.63
C THR A 102 0.26 -3.59 -21.79
N PRO A 103 -0.67 -3.78 -20.83
CA PRO A 103 -1.80 -4.69 -21.02
C PRO A 103 -2.59 -4.39 -22.30
N LEU A 104 -2.71 -3.12 -22.67
CA LEU A 104 -3.36 -2.69 -23.91
C LEU A 104 -2.59 -3.13 -25.16
N HIS A 105 -1.24 -3.13 -25.14
CA HIS A 105 -0.45 -3.67 -26.25
C HIS A 105 -0.76 -5.16 -26.47
N TYR A 106 -0.90 -5.95 -25.40
CA TYR A 106 -1.23 -7.37 -25.48
C TYR A 106 -2.66 -7.57 -26.00
N ALA A 107 -3.64 -6.84 -25.46
CA ALA A 107 -5.03 -6.92 -25.93
C ALA A 107 -5.13 -6.60 -27.44
N CYS A 108 -4.44 -5.55 -27.90
CA CYS A 108 -4.40 -5.19 -29.31
C CYS A 108 -3.71 -6.25 -30.18
N PHE A 109 -2.54 -6.74 -29.77
CA PHE A 109 -1.76 -7.73 -30.52
C PHE A 109 -2.53 -9.05 -30.71
N TRP A 110 -3.23 -9.50 -29.67
CA TRP A 110 -4.02 -10.74 -29.70
C TRP A 110 -5.45 -10.54 -30.24
N GLY A 111 -5.86 -9.31 -30.58
CA GLY A 111 -7.17 -9.01 -31.15
C GLY A 111 -8.33 -9.16 -30.15
N GLN A 112 -8.09 -8.82 -28.89
CA GLN A 112 -9.09 -8.88 -27.81
C GLN A 112 -9.87 -7.57 -27.72
N ASP A 113 -10.73 -7.32 -28.71
CA ASP A 113 -11.37 -6.02 -28.95
C ASP A 113 -12.11 -5.47 -27.72
N GLN A 114 -12.96 -6.28 -27.09
CA GLN A 114 -13.73 -5.87 -25.91
C GLN A 114 -12.85 -5.52 -24.70
N VAL A 115 -11.75 -6.25 -24.51
CA VAL A 115 -10.80 -6.00 -23.43
C VAL A 115 -10.03 -4.71 -23.68
N ALA A 116 -9.57 -4.50 -24.91
CA ALA A 116 -8.85 -3.27 -25.29
C ALA A 116 -9.73 -2.04 -25.08
N GLU A 117 -11.01 -2.14 -25.45
CA GLU A 117 -12.00 -1.10 -25.22
C GLU A 117 -12.24 -0.79 -23.74
N ASP A 118 -12.36 -1.82 -22.89
CA ASP A 118 -12.53 -1.66 -21.45
C ASP A 118 -11.29 -1.04 -20.81
N LEU A 119 -10.09 -1.44 -21.23
CA LEU A 119 -8.83 -0.87 -20.77
C LEU A 119 -8.74 0.64 -21.06
N VAL A 120 -9.07 1.08 -22.28
CA VAL A 120 -9.07 2.51 -22.65
C VAL A 120 -10.11 3.28 -21.83
N THR A 121 -11.29 2.69 -21.62
CA THR A 121 -12.35 3.29 -20.78
C THR A 121 -11.87 3.50 -19.35
N ASN A 122 -10.99 2.64 -18.86
CA ASN A 122 -10.42 2.69 -17.50
C ASN A 122 -9.00 3.28 -17.46
N GLY A 123 -8.69 4.21 -18.38
CA GLY A 123 -7.48 5.04 -18.30
C GLY A 123 -6.22 4.44 -18.93
N ALA A 124 -6.30 3.34 -19.68
CA ALA A 124 -5.18 2.88 -20.50
C ALA A 124 -4.89 3.89 -21.62
N GLN A 125 -3.63 4.26 -21.77
CA GLN A 125 -3.16 5.25 -22.74
C GLN A 125 -2.80 4.58 -24.06
N VAL A 126 -3.41 5.05 -25.14
CA VAL A 126 -3.16 4.53 -26.50
C VAL A 126 -1.85 5.02 -27.11
N SER A 127 -1.18 5.98 -26.47
CA SER A 127 0.02 6.67 -27.00
C SER A 127 1.35 6.19 -26.41
N ILE A 128 1.33 5.32 -25.40
CA ILE A 128 2.56 4.76 -24.81
C ILE A 128 3.29 3.90 -25.84
N CYS A 129 4.55 4.23 -26.12
CA CYS A 129 5.40 3.41 -26.96
C CYS A 129 6.12 2.33 -26.15
N ASN A 130 6.28 1.16 -26.76
CA ASN A 130 7.20 0.13 -26.30
C ASN A 130 8.64 0.43 -26.76
N LYS A 131 9.60 -0.45 -26.42
CA LYS A 131 11.02 -0.34 -26.80
C LYS A 131 11.26 -0.24 -28.31
N TYR A 132 10.29 -0.64 -29.12
CA TYR A 132 10.35 -0.61 -30.58
C TYR A 132 9.69 0.65 -31.18
N GLY A 133 9.26 1.61 -30.35
CA GLY A 133 8.57 2.83 -30.80
C GLY A 133 7.12 2.59 -31.27
N GLN A 134 6.59 1.39 -31.00
CA GLN A 134 5.23 0.99 -31.38
C GLN A 134 4.26 1.28 -30.25
N THR A 135 3.12 1.86 -30.59
CA THR A 135 1.99 2.07 -29.67
C THR A 135 1.06 0.85 -29.64
N PRO A 136 0.11 0.74 -28.69
CA PRO A 136 -0.90 -0.30 -28.74
C PRO A 136 -1.70 -0.29 -30.05
N LEU A 137 -1.95 0.89 -30.62
CA LEU A 137 -2.66 1.06 -31.90
C LEU A 137 -1.86 0.48 -33.08
N ASP A 138 -0.53 0.54 -33.01
CA ASP A 138 0.36 -0.04 -34.04
C ASP A 138 0.38 -1.58 -33.98
N LYS A 139 0.02 -2.18 -32.84
CA LYS A 139 -0.08 -3.64 -32.66
C LYS A 139 -1.46 -4.21 -33.02
N GLY A 140 -2.49 -3.37 -33.03
CA GLY A 140 -3.87 -3.77 -33.29
C GLY A 140 -4.18 -3.95 -34.77
N LYS A 141 -5.23 -4.73 -35.07
CA LYS A 141 -5.80 -4.82 -36.42
C LYS A 141 -6.38 -3.45 -36.84
N PRO A 142 -6.51 -3.16 -38.15
CA PRO A 142 -7.00 -1.87 -38.64
C PRO A 142 -8.32 -1.43 -38.00
N HIS A 143 -9.32 -2.31 -37.92
CA HIS A 143 -10.61 -1.98 -37.31
C HIS A 143 -10.50 -1.57 -35.82
N LEU A 144 -9.76 -2.36 -35.03
CA LEU A 144 -9.56 -2.09 -33.61
C LEU A 144 -8.79 -0.78 -33.40
N ARG A 145 -7.79 -0.51 -34.25
CA ARG A 145 -7.03 0.76 -34.20
C ARG A 145 -7.94 1.97 -34.38
N GLU A 146 -8.82 1.97 -35.37
CA GLU A 146 -9.75 3.08 -35.61
C GLU A 146 -10.71 3.23 -34.42
N LEU A 147 -11.27 2.11 -33.94
CA LEU A 147 -12.17 2.09 -32.79
C LEU A 147 -11.52 2.67 -31.51
N LEU A 148 -10.30 2.23 -31.18
CA LEU A 148 -9.60 2.70 -29.99
C LEU A 148 -9.14 4.14 -30.12
N ARG A 149 -8.77 4.60 -31.32
CA ARG A 149 -8.42 6.01 -31.56
C ARG A 149 -9.64 6.90 -31.32
N ASP A 150 -10.76 6.60 -31.95
CA ASP A 150 -12.00 7.36 -31.78
C ASP A 150 -12.46 7.37 -30.31
N LYS A 151 -12.27 6.25 -29.61
CA LYS A 151 -12.60 6.14 -28.17
C LYS A 151 -11.64 6.96 -27.30
N ALA A 152 -10.34 6.91 -27.58
CA ALA A 152 -9.33 7.69 -26.84
C ALA A 152 -9.54 9.21 -27.02
N GLU A 153 -9.88 9.66 -28.23
CA GLU A 153 -10.23 11.06 -28.52
C GLU A 153 -11.48 11.49 -27.75
N LYS A 154 -12.54 10.68 -27.73
CA LYS A 154 -13.75 10.96 -26.94
C LYS A 154 -13.47 11.05 -25.44
N MET A 155 -12.47 10.32 -24.96
CA MET A 155 -12.00 10.37 -23.57
C MET A 155 -11.00 11.50 -23.30
N GLY A 156 -10.69 12.34 -24.30
CA GLY A 156 -9.77 13.47 -24.16
C GLY A 156 -8.29 13.09 -24.06
N GLN A 157 -7.90 11.89 -24.52
CA GLN A 157 -6.48 11.49 -24.51
C GLN A 157 -5.68 12.23 -25.57
N ASN A 158 -4.43 12.59 -25.24
CA ASN A 158 -3.48 13.09 -26.21
C ASN A 158 -2.83 11.93 -26.99
N LEU A 159 -2.97 11.93 -28.31
CA LEU A 159 -2.45 10.92 -29.22
C LEU A 159 -0.96 11.10 -29.55
N THR A 160 -0.28 12.10 -29.01
CA THR A 160 1.17 12.26 -29.18
C THR A 160 1.91 11.07 -28.57
N LYS A 161 2.74 10.40 -29.36
CA LYS A 161 3.54 9.25 -28.93
C LYS A 161 4.38 9.59 -27.69
N ILE A 162 4.21 8.78 -26.64
CA ILE A 162 4.99 8.87 -25.41
C ILE A 162 6.13 7.86 -25.55
N PRO A 163 7.40 8.31 -25.71
CA PRO A 163 8.51 7.41 -25.96
C PRO A 163 8.78 6.51 -24.74
N PHE A 164 9.17 5.27 -25.01
CA PHE A 164 9.67 4.37 -23.99
C PHE A 164 10.95 4.94 -23.36
N LYS A 165 11.04 4.95 -22.03
CA LYS A 165 12.23 5.38 -21.30
C LYS A 165 12.80 4.20 -20.50
N ASP A 166 14.03 3.78 -20.83
CA ASP A 166 14.76 2.71 -20.11
C ASP A 166 15.20 3.17 -18.69
N THR A 167 15.21 4.49 -18.45
CA THR A 167 15.63 5.14 -17.21
C THR A 167 14.43 5.45 -16.30
N PHE A 168 13.93 4.43 -15.61
CA PHE A 168 13.11 4.63 -14.41
C PHE A 168 14.02 4.74 -13.17
N TRP A 169 14.45 5.98 -12.88
CA TRP A 169 14.94 6.44 -11.57
C TRP A 169 14.67 7.96 -11.47
N LYS A 170 13.98 8.37 -10.40
CA LYS A 170 13.55 9.74 -9.99
C LYS A 170 12.37 10.36 -10.75
N GLY A 171 11.16 10.25 -10.18
CA GLY A 171 10.22 11.39 -10.21
C GLY A 171 8.77 11.17 -10.67
N THR A 172 8.34 10.01 -11.16
CA THR A 172 6.93 9.80 -11.56
C THR A 172 6.45 8.36 -11.35
N THR A 173 5.49 8.17 -10.43
CA THR A 173 4.34 7.24 -10.38
C THR A 173 4.37 5.83 -11.01
N ARG A 174 5.54 5.25 -11.28
CA ARG A 174 5.64 3.81 -11.62
C ARG A 174 6.85 3.23 -10.91
N THR A 175 6.63 2.78 -9.68
CA THR A 175 7.64 2.03 -8.95
C THR A 175 7.88 0.71 -9.68
N ARG A 176 8.96 0.69 -10.45
CA ARG A 176 9.76 -0.51 -10.72
C ARG A 176 10.12 -1.12 -9.35
N PRO A 177 9.62 -2.30 -8.95
CA PRO A 177 10.27 -3.03 -7.88
C PRO A 177 11.53 -3.63 -8.51
N ARG A 178 12.60 -2.84 -8.64
CA ARG A 178 13.88 -3.25 -9.25
C ARG A 178 14.61 -4.36 -8.48
N ASN A 179 13.92 -4.99 -7.53
CA ASN A 179 14.32 -6.24 -6.91
C ASN A 179 13.08 -7.06 -6.54
N GLY A 180 12.53 -7.79 -7.51
CA GLY A 180 11.71 -8.97 -7.22
C GLY A 180 12.45 -10.02 -6.37
N THR A 181 13.75 -9.88 -6.15
CA THR A 181 14.61 -10.69 -5.27
C THR A 181 14.37 -10.45 -3.78
N LEU A 182 14.09 -9.20 -3.35
CA LEU A 182 13.78 -8.90 -1.94
C LEU A 182 12.44 -9.54 -1.50
N ASN A 183 11.56 -9.79 -2.49
CA ASN A 183 10.22 -10.34 -2.28
C ASN A 183 10.18 -11.87 -2.12
N LYS A 184 11.27 -12.58 -2.48
CA LYS A 184 11.28 -14.03 -2.71
C LYS A 184 11.76 -14.88 -1.53
N HIS A 185 12.24 -14.28 -0.44
CA HIS A 185 12.86 -15.06 0.64
C HIS A 185 11.90 -15.40 1.77
N ALA A 186 11.79 -16.71 2.03
CA ALA A 186 11.28 -17.28 3.26
C ALA A 186 12.26 -16.95 4.41
N GLY A 187 12.07 -15.78 5.03
CA GLY A 187 12.89 -15.30 6.15
C GLY A 187 14.18 -14.59 5.71
N VAL A 188 14.60 -13.61 6.51
CA VAL A 188 15.90 -12.93 6.35
C VAL A 188 16.89 -13.54 7.34
N ASP A 189 18.11 -13.86 6.90
CA ASP A 189 19.17 -14.24 7.83
C ASP A 189 19.82 -12.96 8.39
N TYR A 190 19.88 -12.84 9.71
CA TYR A 190 20.53 -11.72 10.39
C TYR A 190 21.97 -11.49 9.92
N LYS A 191 22.71 -12.56 9.59
CA LYS A 191 24.11 -12.46 9.11
C LYS A 191 24.24 -11.72 7.78
N GLN A 192 23.16 -11.60 7.01
CA GLN A 192 23.14 -10.87 5.75
C GLN A 192 22.89 -9.36 5.95
N LEU A 193 22.53 -8.93 7.16
CA LEU A 193 22.28 -7.54 7.50
C LEU A 193 23.59 -6.85 7.87
N SER A 194 23.86 -5.72 7.24
CA SER A 194 24.94 -4.81 7.63
C SER A 194 24.32 -3.64 8.39
N LEU A 195 24.46 -3.60 9.71
CA LEU A 195 24.04 -2.44 10.52
C LEU A 195 25.08 -1.32 10.38
N LEU A 196 24.66 -0.14 9.97
CA LEU A 196 25.53 1.00 9.71
C LEU A 196 25.52 2.00 10.87
N ALA A 197 24.37 2.60 11.14
CA ALA A 197 24.23 3.65 12.14
C ALA A 197 22.98 3.43 13.00
N LYS A 198 23.10 3.62 14.32
CA LYS A 198 21.96 3.61 15.24
C LYS A 198 21.25 4.95 15.14
N ILE A 199 19.96 4.93 14.79
CA ILE A 199 19.11 6.12 14.62
C ILE A 199 18.41 6.45 15.93
N ASN A 200 17.90 5.44 16.64
CA ASN A 200 17.13 5.63 17.87
C ASN A 200 17.30 4.41 18.80
N ASP A 201 17.22 4.63 20.10
CA ASP A 201 17.16 3.60 21.13
C ASP A 201 16.17 4.03 22.21
N ASN A 202 15.16 3.21 22.45
CA ASN A 202 14.16 3.47 23.47
C ASN A 202 13.68 2.17 24.12
N GLN A 203 12.76 2.31 25.08
CA GLN A 203 12.21 1.17 25.82
C GLN A 203 11.52 0.10 24.95
N SER A 204 11.07 0.46 23.75
CA SER A 204 10.37 -0.46 22.83
C SER A 204 11.32 -1.17 21.86
N GLY A 205 12.54 -0.67 21.70
CA GLY A 205 13.48 -1.23 20.74
C GLY A 205 14.57 -0.26 20.30
N GLU A 206 15.34 -0.73 19.34
CA GLU A 206 16.40 0.02 18.67
C GLU A 206 16.07 0.15 17.18
N LEU A 207 16.40 1.30 16.63
CA LEU A 207 16.23 1.62 15.23
C LEU A 207 17.60 1.83 14.61
N TRP A 208 17.91 1.09 13.56
CA TRP A 208 19.19 1.13 12.87
C TRP A 208 19.01 1.39 11.38
N GLN A 209 19.87 2.21 10.81
CA GLN A 209 20.10 2.25 9.38
C GLN A 209 21.02 1.08 9.02
N GLY A 210 20.74 0.40 7.93
CA GLY A 210 21.53 -0.73 7.48
C GLY A 210 21.51 -0.95 5.98
N ARG A 211 22.17 -2.01 5.55
CA ARG A 211 22.14 -2.54 4.19
C ARG A 211 21.79 -4.01 4.18
N TRP A 212 20.99 -4.42 3.20
CA TRP A 212 20.69 -5.80 2.91
C TRP A 212 20.60 -6.01 1.40
N GLN A 213 21.39 -6.97 0.89
CA GLN A 213 21.51 -7.27 -0.54
C GLN A 213 21.79 -6.01 -1.41
N GLY A 214 22.62 -5.10 -0.90
CA GLY A 214 22.98 -3.85 -1.59
C GLY A 214 21.95 -2.71 -1.49
N ASN A 215 20.79 -2.93 -0.87
CA ASN A 215 19.75 -1.92 -0.69
C ASN A 215 19.84 -1.30 0.71
N GLU A 216 19.53 0.00 0.82
CA GLU A 216 19.43 0.69 2.10
C GLU A 216 18.12 0.35 2.79
N ILE A 217 18.23 -0.01 4.07
CA ILE A 217 17.12 -0.51 4.88
C ILE A 217 17.12 0.14 6.26
N VAL A 218 15.97 0.05 6.91
CA VAL A 218 15.80 0.28 8.33
C VAL A 218 15.59 -1.05 9.03
N VAL A 219 16.37 -1.27 10.09
CA VAL A 219 16.29 -2.45 10.95
C VAL A 219 15.69 -2.00 12.29
N LYS A 220 14.51 -2.51 12.63
CA LYS A 220 13.86 -2.31 13.93
C LYS A 220 14.10 -3.53 14.80
N VAL A 221 14.92 -3.41 15.83
CA VAL A 221 15.15 -4.46 16.83
C VAL A 221 14.17 -4.25 17.97
N LEU A 222 13.20 -5.14 18.16
CA LEU A 222 12.13 -4.95 19.13
C LEU A 222 12.54 -5.48 20.51
N LYS A 223 12.51 -4.63 21.53
CA LYS A 223 12.73 -5.03 22.93
C LYS A 223 11.43 -5.61 23.49
N VAL A 224 11.32 -6.94 23.46
CA VAL A 224 10.17 -7.69 23.97
C VAL A 224 10.53 -8.32 25.32
N ARG A 225 9.81 -7.94 26.37
CA ARG A 225 9.94 -8.57 27.70
C ARG A 225 9.47 -10.02 27.63
N ASP A 226 10.18 -10.93 28.29
CA ASP A 226 9.85 -12.36 28.41
C ASP A 226 9.58 -12.99 27.03
N TRP A 227 10.59 -13.01 26.14
CA TRP A 227 10.47 -13.62 24.82
C TRP A 227 10.28 -15.13 24.94
N THR A 228 9.05 -15.60 24.70
CA THR A 228 8.67 -17.02 24.79
C THR A 228 8.51 -17.65 23.41
N THR A 229 8.56 -18.97 23.34
CA THR A 229 8.24 -19.74 22.13
C THR A 229 6.87 -19.39 21.56
N ARG A 230 5.89 -19.06 22.42
CA ARG A 230 4.57 -18.58 22.01
C ARG A 230 4.67 -17.24 21.27
N LYS A 231 5.34 -16.24 21.85
CA LYS A 231 5.52 -14.93 21.18
C LYS A 231 6.31 -15.04 19.87
N SER A 232 7.28 -15.95 19.82
CA SER A 232 7.99 -16.25 18.57
C SER A 232 7.08 -16.85 17.50
N ARG A 233 6.16 -17.73 17.88
CA ARG A 233 5.17 -18.30 16.96
C ARG A 233 4.19 -17.24 16.48
N ASP A 234 3.64 -16.46 17.42
CA ASP A 234 2.72 -15.36 17.11
C ASP A 234 3.39 -14.34 16.16
N PHE A 235 4.67 -14.01 16.40
CA PHE A 235 5.44 -13.14 15.50
C PHE A 235 5.56 -13.73 14.09
N ASN A 236 5.96 -15.00 13.98
CA ASN A 236 6.11 -15.70 12.71
C ASN A 236 4.79 -15.86 11.94
N GLU A 237 3.65 -15.86 12.63
CA GLU A 237 2.32 -15.89 12.03
C GLU A 237 1.83 -14.50 11.60
N GLU A 238 2.15 -13.46 12.38
CA GLU A 238 1.64 -12.11 12.16
C GLU A 238 2.47 -11.30 11.14
N TYR A 239 3.80 -11.40 11.16
CA TYR A 239 4.66 -10.55 10.31
C TYR A 239 4.47 -10.76 8.80
N PRO A 240 4.19 -11.98 8.28
CA PRO A 240 3.98 -12.18 6.84
C PRO A 240 2.74 -11.42 6.35
N LYS A 241 1.73 -11.23 7.22
CA LYS A 241 0.51 -10.46 6.90
C LYS A 241 0.81 -8.96 6.70
N LEU A 242 1.97 -8.48 7.16
CA LEU A 242 2.44 -7.09 7.03
C LEU A 242 3.34 -6.87 5.80
N ARG A 243 3.63 -7.93 5.04
CA ARG A 243 4.38 -7.91 3.76
C ARG A 243 3.47 -7.51 2.60
N ILE A 244 2.87 -6.32 2.68
CA ILE A 244 1.83 -5.83 1.75
C ILE A 244 2.44 -4.91 0.69
N PHE A 245 2.73 -5.44 -0.49
CA PHE A 245 3.39 -4.69 -1.59
C PHE A 245 2.41 -4.32 -2.71
N SER A 246 1.12 -4.55 -2.49
CA SER A 246 0.06 -4.42 -3.49
C SER A 246 -0.42 -2.97 -3.71
N HIS A 247 0.07 -2.01 -2.91
CA HIS A 247 -0.41 -0.63 -2.95
C HIS A 247 0.75 0.39 -2.83
N PRO A 248 0.78 1.47 -3.65
CA PRO A 248 1.88 2.44 -3.64
C PRO A 248 2.00 3.22 -2.32
N ASN A 249 0.87 3.57 -1.70
CA ASN A 249 0.83 4.31 -0.43
C ASN A 249 0.92 3.41 0.83
N VAL A 250 1.30 2.15 0.66
CA VAL A 250 1.60 1.25 1.78
C VAL A 250 3.09 0.93 1.74
N LEU A 251 3.79 1.14 2.85
CA LEU A 251 5.19 0.75 3.00
C LEU A 251 5.24 -0.65 3.63
N PRO A 252 5.51 -1.70 2.84
CA PRO A 252 5.56 -3.07 3.33
C PRO A 252 6.71 -3.31 4.30
N MET A 253 6.53 -4.28 5.18
CA MET A 253 7.66 -4.99 5.75
C MET A 253 8.38 -5.78 4.65
N LEU A 254 9.70 -5.61 4.56
CA LEU A 254 10.53 -6.39 3.63
C LEU A 254 10.66 -7.83 4.11
N GLY A 255 10.95 -7.96 5.40
CA GLY A 255 11.11 -9.24 6.06
C GLY A 255 11.31 -9.08 7.56
N ALA A 256 11.56 -10.21 8.20
CA ALA A 256 11.81 -10.30 9.61
C ALA A 256 12.84 -11.39 9.90
N CYS A 257 13.54 -11.26 11.02
CA CYS A 257 14.48 -12.25 11.51
C CYS A 257 14.62 -12.17 13.03
N GLN A 258 15.44 -13.04 13.63
CA GLN A 258 15.79 -12.97 15.05
C GLN A 258 17.24 -12.50 15.21
N SER A 259 17.50 -11.61 16.17
CA SER A 259 18.85 -11.18 16.51
C SER A 259 19.56 -12.21 17.41
N PRO A 260 20.83 -12.57 17.17
CA PRO A 260 21.73 -13.05 18.22
C PRO A 260 22.24 -11.86 19.07
N PRO A 261 22.71 -12.02 20.33
CA PRO A 261 22.71 -13.23 21.17
C PRO A 261 21.46 -13.40 22.07
N ALA A 262 20.57 -12.40 22.14
CA ALA A 262 19.24 -12.53 22.77
C ALA A 262 18.16 -12.47 21.67
N PRO A 263 17.25 -13.46 21.57
CA PRO A 263 16.32 -13.59 20.45
C PRO A 263 15.23 -12.51 20.52
N HIS A 264 15.57 -11.31 20.11
CA HIS A 264 14.63 -10.23 19.88
C HIS A 264 14.19 -10.26 18.42
N PRO A 265 12.89 -10.09 18.14
CA PRO A 265 12.42 -10.04 16.78
C PRO A 265 12.91 -8.76 16.12
N ILE A 266 13.40 -8.92 14.90
CA ILE A 266 13.86 -7.87 14.03
C ILE A 266 12.87 -7.72 12.89
N ILE A 267 12.49 -6.47 12.60
CA ILE A 267 11.73 -6.09 11.42
C ILE A 267 12.65 -5.34 10.48
N ILE A 268 12.53 -5.60 9.18
CA ILE A 268 13.26 -4.92 8.13
C ILE A 268 12.27 -4.18 7.24
N THR A 269 12.52 -2.91 6.97
CA THR A 269 11.75 -2.08 6.03
C THR A 269 12.71 -1.24 5.17
N HIS A 270 12.20 -0.59 4.13
CA HIS A 270 13.00 0.29 3.30
C HIS A 270 13.47 1.53 4.08
N TRP A 271 14.65 2.02 3.72
CA TRP A 271 15.10 3.35 4.14
C TRP A 271 14.25 4.44 3.51
N MET A 272 13.81 5.39 4.33
CA MET A 272 13.00 6.54 3.93
C MET A 272 13.80 7.79 4.27
N PRO A 273 14.34 8.53 3.29
CA PRO A 273 15.34 9.57 3.53
C PRO A 273 14.79 10.75 4.34
N TYR A 274 13.51 11.04 4.21
CA TYR A 274 12.84 12.10 4.97
C TYR A 274 12.26 11.62 6.31
N GLY A 275 12.35 10.33 6.61
CA GLY A 275 11.79 9.75 7.81
C GLY A 275 10.26 9.72 7.81
N SER A 276 9.68 9.89 9.00
CA SER A 276 8.23 9.95 9.18
C SER A 276 7.66 11.33 8.84
N LEU A 277 6.37 11.40 8.58
CA LEU A 277 5.66 12.67 8.41
C LEU A 277 5.85 13.57 9.64
N TYR A 278 5.90 12.99 10.85
CA TYR A 278 6.20 13.75 12.06
C TYR A 278 7.57 14.44 12.00
N ASN A 279 8.61 13.77 11.47
CA ASN A 279 9.93 14.37 11.31
C ASN A 279 9.88 15.55 10.32
N VAL A 280 9.18 15.35 9.20
CA VAL A 280 9.00 16.38 8.15
C VAL A 280 8.31 17.63 8.69
N LEU A 281 7.28 17.45 9.52
CA LEU A 281 6.46 18.54 10.03
C LEU A 281 7.11 19.30 11.20
N HIS A 282 7.76 18.58 12.11
CA HIS A 282 8.06 19.13 13.44
C HIS A 282 9.54 19.10 13.85
N GLU A 283 10.35 18.20 13.27
CA GLU A 283 11.75 18.00 13.70
C GLU A 283 12.77 18.60 12.72
N GLY A 284 12.31 19.42 11.79
CA GLY A 284 13.16 20.19 10.87
C GLY A 284 13.75 19.33 9.77
N THR A 285 13.01 19.20 8.66
CA THR A 285 13.58 18.74 7.39
C THR A 285 13.91 19.94 6.50
N ASN A 286 14.82 19.77 5.53
CA ASN A 286 15.14 20.82 4.54
C ASN A 286 13.97 21.15 3.59
N PHE A 287 12.79 20.59 3.84
CA PHE A 287 11.63 20.68 2.99
C PHE A 287 10.48 21.37 3.73
N VAL A 288 9.95 22.45 3.13
CA VAL A 288 8.73 23.11 3.62
C VAL A 288 7.54 22.51 2.90
N VAL A 289 6.62 21.93 3.66
CA VAL A 289 5.37 21.41 3.11
C VAL A 289 4.41 22.59 2.90
N ASP A 290 4.08 22.88 1.65
CA ASP A 290 3.05 23.87 1.31
C ASP A 290 1.63 23.25 1.35
N GLN A 291 0.61 24.04 0.97
CA GLN A 291 -0.78 23.57 0.96
C GLN A 291 -1.00 22.45 -0.05
N THR A 292 -0.41 22.56 -1.24
CA THR A 292 -0.54 21.58 -2.32
C THR A 292 0.06 20.23 -1.91
N GLN A 293 1.25 20.24 -1.34
CA GLN A 293 1.90 19.04 -0.83
C GLN A 293 1.18 18.46 0.39
N ALA A 294 0.58 19.29 1.24
CA ALA A 294 -0.26 18.82 2.35
C ALA A 294 -1.49 18.06 1.83
N VAL A 295 -2.18 18.59 0.81
CA VAL A 295 -3.31 17.90 0.16
C VAL A 295 -2.85 16.61 -0.52
N LYS A 296 -1.69 16.61 -1.19
CA LYS A 296 -1.10 15.38 -1.76
C LYS A 296 -0.84 14.32 -0.69
N PHE A 297 -0.19 14.68 0.43
CA PHE A 297 0.03 13.74 1.53
C PHE A 297 -1.28 13.22 2.13
N ALA A 298 -2.28 14.08 2.29
CA ALA A 298 -3.60 13.66 2.74
C ALA A 298 -4.25 12.66 1.78
N LEU A 299 -4.16 12.90 0.47
CA LEU A 299 -4.67 12.00 -0.55
C LEU A 299 -3.94 10.65 -0.52
N ASP A 300 -2.61 10.65 -0.47
CA ASP A 300 -1.78 9.46 -0.38
C ASP A 300 -2.16 8.59 0.82
N ILE A 301 -2.30 9.20 2.00
CA ILE A 301 -2.70 8.52 3.24
C ILE A 301 -4.14 7.97 3.09
N ALA A 302 -5.06 8.76 2.53
CA ALA A 302 -6.44 8.32 2.33
C ALA A 302 -6.55 7.13 1.37
N CYS A 303 -5.79 7.14 0.27
CA CYS A 303 -5.70 6.02 -0.68
C CYS A 303 -5.13 4.76 -0.01
N GLY A 304 -4.04 4.91 0.74
CA GLY A 304 -3.45 3.82 1.50
C GLY A 304 -4.44 3.20 2.48
N MET A 305 -5.15 4.01 3.26
CA MET A 305 -6.15 3.53 4.21
C MET A 305 -7.38 2.93 3.54
N ALA A 306 -7.86 3.50 2.43
CA ALA A 306 -8.95 2.93 1.64
C ALA A 306 -8.62 1.48 1.24
N PHE A 307 -7.41 1.24 0.76
CA PHE A 307 -6.92 -0.08 0.42
C PHE A 307 -6.75 -0.99 1.64
N LEU A 308 -6.12 -0.53 2.73
CA LEU A 308 -5.97 -1.34 3.94
C LEU A 308 -7.32 -1.77 4.54
N HIS A 309 -8.35 -0.95 4.35
CA HIS A 309 -9.72 -1.23 4.73
C HIS A 309 -10.41 -2.26 3.81
N THR A 310 -9.90 -2.59 2.62
CA THR A 310 -10.46 -3.67 1.81
C THR A 310 -9.93 -5.05 2.17
N LEU A 311 -8.89 -5.14 3.01
CA LEU A 311 -8.28 -6.42 3.39
C LEU A 311 -9.19 -7.23 4.33
N GLU A 312 -9.30 -8.54 4.06
CA GLU A 312 -10.05 -9.48 4.88
C GLU A 312 -9.18 -10.65 5.37
N PRO A 313 -8.88 -10.75 6.69
CA PRO A 313 -9.28 -9.82 7.76
C PRO A 313 -8.51 -8.50 7.74
N MET A 314 -9.11 -7.43 8.28
CA MET A 314 -8.42 -6.15 8.47
C MET A 314 -7.20 -6.31 9.39
N ILE A 315 -6.15 -5.52 9.13
CA ILE A 315 -4.92 -5.52 9.92
C ILE A 315 -5.24 -5.12 11.37
N PRO A 316 -5.00 -6.00 12.36
CA PRO A 316 -5.23 -5.66 13.76
C PRO A 316 -4.16 -4.69 14.26
N ARG A 317 -4.52 -3.83 15.21
CA ARG A 317 -3.58 -2.95 15.96
C ARG A 317 -2.71 -2.04 15.08
N HIS A 318 -3.24 -1.66 13.92
CA HIS A 318 -2.76 -0.51 13.16
C HIS A 318 -3.32 0.77 13.79
N TYR A 319 -2.46 1.74 14.09
CA TYR A 319 -2.86 3.03 14.65
C TYR A 319 -2.29 4.14 13.77
N LEU A 320 -3.14 4.77 12.98
CA LEU A 320 -2.73 5.82 12.05
C LEU A 320 -2.31 7.10 12.82
N ASN A 321 -1.12 7.60 12.56
CA ASN A 321 -0.61 8.89 13.05
C ASN A 321 0.59 9.34 12.21
N SER A 322 1.12 10.54 12.45
CA SER A 322 2.22 11.11 11.65
C SER A 322 3.55 10.38 11.84
N LYS A 323 3.73 9.63 12.93
CA LYS A 323 4.93 8.81 13.16
C LYS A 323 4.87 7.47 12.42
N SER A 324 3.67 7.00 12.05
CA SER A 324 3.47 5.75 11.29
C SER A 324 3.35 5.96 9.78
N VAL A 325 3.41 7.22 9.32
CA VAL A 325 3.43 7.58 7.89
C VAL A 325 4.86 7.96 7.54
N MET A 326 5.44 7.33 6.53
CA MET A 326 6.80 7.58 6.06
C MET A 326 6.77 8.35 4.74
N ILE A 327 7.75 9.23 4.57
CA ILE A 327 7.87 10.09 3.38
C ILE A 327 9.02 9.60 2.51
N ASP A 328 8.68 9.24 1.28
CA ASP A 328 9.61 8.72 0.28
C ASP A 328 10.35 9.87 -0.46
N GLU A 329 11.39 9.54 -1.22
CA GLU A 329 12.23 10.50 -1.95
C GLU A 329 11.43 11.33 -2.98
N ASP A 330 10.31 10.80 -3.49
CA ASP A 330 9.43 11.43 -4.47
C ASP A 330 8.27 12.20 -3.83
N MET A 331 8.35 12.47 -2.52
CA MET A 331 7.34 13.18 -1.76
C MET A 331 5.98 12.47 -1.77
N THR A 332 6.01 11.14 -1.76
CA THR A 332 4.85 10.27 -1.57
C THR A 332 4.75 9.86 -0.11
N ALA A 333 3.55 9.97 0.48
CA ALA A 333 3.30 9.44 1.81
C ALA A 333 2.94 7.95 1.75
N ARG A 334 3.58 7.15 2.60
CA ARG A 334 3.36 5.70 2.69
C ARG A 334 3.08 5.27 4.12
N ILE A 335 2.04 4.48 4.33
CA ILE A 335 1.66 3.96 5.65
C ILE A 335 2.56 2.77 6.00
N SER A 336 3.32 2.90 7.09
CA SER A 336 4.31 1.90 7.49
C SER A 336 3.68 0.68 8.16
N MET A 337 3.79 -0.47 7.49
CA MET A 337 3.40 -1.75 8.08
C MET A 337 4.37 -2.21 9.18
N ALA A 338 5.59 -1.67 9.19
CA ALA A 338 6.58 -1.91 10.25
C ALA A 338 6.26 -1.17 11.57
N ASP A 339 5.22 -0.34 11.61
CA ASP A 339 4.75 0.35 12.82
C ASP A 339 3.46 -0.26 13.42
N VAL A 340 2.89 -1.26 12.74
CA VAL A 340 1.81 -2.09 13.28
C VAL A 340 2.32 -2.87 14.50
N LYS A 341 1.52 -2.90 15.57
CA LYS A 341 1.90 -3.57 16.82
C LYS A 341 1.47 -5.04 16.80
N PHE A 342 2.42 -5.94 17.04
CA PHE A 342 2.13 -7.37 17.21
C PHE A 342 1.28 -7.63 18.46
N SER A 343 0.59 -8.78 18.50
CA SER A 343 -0.30 -9.19 19.60
C SER A 343 0.35 -9.12 21.00
N PHE A 344 1.66 -9.42 21.08
CA PHE A 344 2.44 -9.43 22.32
C PHE A 344 3.11 -8.10 22.66
N GLN A 345 3.07 -7.11 21.76
CA GLN A 345 3.70 -5.81 22.01
C GLN A 345 2.82 -4.90 22.85
N CYS A 346 3.41 -4.38 23.93
CA CYS A 346 2.84 -3.30 24.76
C CYS A 346 1.33 -3.45 25.05
N PRO A 347 0.87 -4.60 25.59
CA PRO A 347 -0.56 -4.83 25.81
C PRO A 347 -1.13 -3.74 26.73
N GLY A 348 -2.22 -3.11 26.28
CA GLY A 348 -2.93 -2.07 27.03
C GLY A 348 -2.25 -0.71 27.10
N ARG A 349 -1.15 -0.47 26.36
CA ARG A 349 -0.47 0.84 26.32
C ARG A 349 -0.72 1.55 24.99
N MET A 350 -1.07 2.84 25.08
CA MET A 350 -1.22 3.74 23.93
C MET A 350 -0.17 4.85 24.01
N TYR A 351 0.73 4.92 23.01
CA TYR A 351 1.84 5.90 23.01
C TYR A 351 1.56 7.16 22.21
N SER A 352 0.51 7.16 21.37
CA SER A 352 0.12 8.30 20.53
C SER A 352 -1.38 8.59 20.66
N PRO A 353 -1.92 8.80 21.88
CA PRO A 353 -3.36 8.95 22.09
C PRO A 353 -3.95 10.21 21.43
N ALA A 354 -3.12 11.19 21.08
CA ALA A 354 -3.56 12.44 20.44
C ALA A 354 -4.27 12.23 19.10
N TRP A 355 -3.94 11.16 18.37
CA TRP A 355 -4.58 10.82 17.10
C TRP A 355 -5.73 9.81 17.26
N VAL A 356 -5.96 9.25 18.45
CA VAL A 356 -6.90 8.14 18.64
C VAL A 356 -8.30 8.68 18.87
N ALA A 357 -9.29 8.02 18.26
CA ALA A 357 -10.69 8.37 18.46
C ALA A 357 -11.13 8.19 19.93
N PRO A 358 -12.01 9.07 20.46
CA PRO A 358 -12.47 9.00 21.85
C PRO A 358 -13.05 7.64 22.23
N GLU A 359 -13.84 7.02 21.35
CA GLU A 359 -14.43 5.71 21.59
C GLU A 359 -13.41 4.57 21.54
N ALA A 360 -12.32 4.73 20.79
CA ALA A 360 -11.26 3.74 20.68
C ALA A 360 -10.34 3.72 21.93
N LEU A 361 -10.37 4.77 22.74
CA LEU A 361 -9.71 4.83 24.04
C LEU A 361 -10.55 4.22 25.17
N GLN A 362 -11.86 4.05 24.97
CA GLN A 362 -12.80 3.62 26.01
C GLN A 362 -13.28 2.18 25.85
N LYS A 363 -13.41 1.71 24.60
CA LYS A 363 -14.01 0.41 24.27
C LYS A 363 -12.97 -0.67 24.05
N LYS A 364 -13.41 -1.93 24.12
CA LYS A 364 -12.56 -3.07 23.75
C LYS A 364 -12.35 -3.15 22.23
N PRO A 365 -11.23 -3.72 21.74
CA PRO A 365 -10.93 -3.82 20.31
C PRO A 365 -12.01 -4.47 19.42
N GLU A 366 -12.88 -5.29 20.00
CA GLU A 366 -13.98 -6.00 19.33
C GLU A 366 -15.25 -5.13 19.20
N GLU A 367 -15.39 -4.11 20.05
CA GLU A 367 -16.55 -3.21 20.11
C GLU A 367 -16.33 -1.91 19.33
N ILE A 368 -15.10 -1.67 18.87
CA ILE A 368 -14.71 -0.46 18.13
C ILE A 368 -15.02 -0.66 16.65
N ASN A 369 -15.75 0.28 16.06
CA ASN A 369 -15.78 0.44 14.61
C ASN A 369 -14.43 1.00 14.14
N ARG A 370 -13.49 0.10 13.83
CA ARG A 370 -12.11 0.45 13.48
C ARG A 370 -12.02 1.39 12.28
N ARG A 371 -12.87 1.22 11.27
CA ARG A 371 -12.87 2.06 10.08
C ARG A 371 -13.18 3.51 10.43
N SER A 372 -14.19 3.72 11.28
CA SER A 372 -14.56 5.04 11.78
C SER A 372 -13.52 5.62 12.74
N ALA A 373 -12.86 4.79 13.54
CA ALA A 373 -11.78 5.23 14.42
C ALA A 373 -10.55 5.71 13.61
N ASP A 374 -10.16 4.98 12.56
CA ASP A 374 -9.09 5.39 11.65
C ASP A 374 -9.41 6.70 10.92
N MET A 375 -10.68 6.93 10.56
CA MET A 375 -11.12 8.19 9.94
C MET A 375 -10.94 9.38 10.88
N TRP A 376 -11.13 9.18 12.19
CA TRP A 376 -10.80 10.20 13.19
C TRP A 376 -9.31 10.51 13.20
N SER A 377 -8.46 9.47 13.25
CA SER A 377 -7.01 9.62 13.22
C SER A 377 -6.52 10.36 11.96
N PHE A 378 -7.14 10.08 10.82
CA PHE A 378 -6.89 10.81 9.58
C PHE A 378 -7.28 12.28 9.69
N ALA A 379 -8.36 12.62 10.38
CA ALA A 379 -8.76 14.01 10.59
C ALA A 379 -7.78 14.78 11.48
N ILE A 380 -7.20 14.13 12.49
CA ILE A 380 -6.11 14.71 13.29
C ILE A 380 -4.86 14.91 12.43
N LEU A 381 -4.56 13.98 11.52
CA LEU A 381 -3.47 14.17 10.56
C LEU A 381 -3.72 15.33 9.59
N LEU A 382 -4.96 15.52 9.12
CA LEU A 382 -5.35 16.69 8.33
C LEU A 382 -5.14 17.98 9.13
N TRP A 383 -5.54 17.99 10.41
CA TRP A 383 -5.30 19.12 11.30
C TRP A 383 -3.81 19.44 11.40
N GLU A 384 -2.99 18.41 11.66
CA GLU A 384 -1.54 18.51 11.82
C GLU A 384 -0.84 18.99 10.52
N LEU A 385 -1.28 18.48 9.37
CA LEU A 385 -0.77 18.87 8.04
C LEU A 385 -1.04 20.34 7.72
N VAL A 386 -2.12 20.91 8.23
CA VAL A 386 -2.54 22.27 7.85
C VAL A 386 -2.07 23.30 8.86
N THR A 387 -2.05 22.96 10.14
CA THR A 387 -1.61 23.85 11.23
C THR A 387 -0.10 23.84 11.41
N ARG A 388 0.58 22.74 11.03
CA ARG A 388 2.00 22.49 11.37
C ARG A 388 2.26 22.45 12.87
N GLU A 389 1.23 22.14 13.66
CA GLU A 389 1.33 22.04 15.10
C GLU A 389 1.25 20.58 15.56
N VAL A 390 1.92 20.26 16.66
CA VAL A 390 1.77 18.95 17.30
C VAL A 390 0.45 18.95 18.11
N PRO A 391 -0.47 17.99 17.89
CA PRO A 391 -1.74 17.97 18.60
C PRO A 391 -1.54 17.87 20.12
N TYR A 392 -2.06 18.86 20.85
CA TYR A 392 -1.99 18.96 22.31
C TYR A 392 -0.56 18.93 22.87
N ALA A 393 0.39 19.61 22.20
CA ALA A 393 1.82 19.62 22.54
C ALA A 393 2.14 19.90 24.02
N ASP A 394 1.31 20.69 24.71
CA ASP A 394 1.51 21.09 26.10
C ASP A 394 1.12 20.03 27.14
N LEU A 395 0.55 18.90 26.71
CA LEU A 395 0.03 17.84 27.59
C LEU A 395 0.85 16.55 27.46
N SER A 396 0.97 15.80 28.55
CA SER A 396 1.54 14.46 28.50
C SER A 396 0.59 13.48 27.80
N ASN A 397 1.13 12.39 27.23
CA ASN A 397 0.31 11.36 26.59
C ASN A 397 -0.79 10.81 27.50
N MET A 398 -0.54 10.69 28.81
CA MET A 398 -1.54 10.20 29.76
C MET A 398 -2.69 11.20 29.93
N GLU A 399 -2.36 12.48 30.08
CA GLU A 399 -3.38 13.55 30.15
C GLU A 399 -4.18 13.63 28.85
N ILE A 400 -3.52 13.59 27.69
CA ILE A 400 -4.19 13.58 26.39
C ILE A 400 -5.18 12.41 26.32
N GLY A 401 -4.73 11.20 26.64
CA GLY A 401 -5.59 10.01 26.61
C GLY A 401 -6.82 10.15 27.52
N MET A 402 -6.64 10.60 28.76
CA MET A 402 -7.74 10.81 29.70
C MET A 402 -8.70 11.90 29.21
N LYS A 403 -8.17 13.07 28.80
CA LYS A 403 -8.98 14.22 28.41
C LYS A 403 -9.73 13.99 27.10
N VAL A 404 -9.13 13.34 26.12
CA VAL A 404 -9.80 12.99 24.86
C VAL A 404 -10.93 12.00 25.11
N ALA A 405 -10.68 10.98 25.95
CA ALA A 405 -11.66 9.94 26.26
C ALA A 405 -12.81 10.46 27.14
N LEU A 406 -12.53 11.24 28.18
CA LEU A 406 -13.48 11.51 29.27
C LEU A 406 -13.90 12.98 29.39
N GLU A 407 -13.05 13.93 28.96
CA GLU A 407 -13.27 15.37 29.19
C GLU A 407 -13.65 16.13 27.91
N GLY A 408 -13.80 15.43 26.77
CA GLY A 408 -14.20 16.06 25.51
C GLY A 408 -13.13 16.96 24.88
N LEU A 409 -11.84 16.73 25.18
CA LEU A 409 -10.74 17.45 24.53
C LEU A 409 -10.72 17.15 23.02
N ARG A 410 -10.81 18.19 22.19
CA ARG A 410 -10.82 18.13 20.72
C ARG A 410 -9.87 19.19 20.13
N PRO A 411 -9.31 19.00 18.93
CA PRO A 411 -8.46 20.00 18.30
C PRO A 411 -9.30 21.22 17.90
N THR A 412 -8.79 22.41 18.20
CA THR A 412 -9.38 23.67 17.74
C THR A 412 -8.91 23.93 16.31
N ILE A 413 -9.81 24.34 15.41
CA ILE A 413 -9.45 24.66 14.02
C ILE A 413 -9.16 26.16 13.94
N PRO A 414 -7.91 26.60 13.70
CA PRO A 414 -7.57 28.01 13.63
C PRO A 414 -8.29 28.74 12.47
N PRO A 415 -8.55 30.05 12.59
CA PRO A 415 -9.01 30.85 11.47
C PRO A 415 -7.94 30.91 10.36
N GLY A 416 -8.36 31.01 9.09
CA GLY A 416 -7.46 31.10 7.93
C GLY A 416 -7.26 29.80 7.15
N ILE A 417 -7.77 28.67 7.65
CA ILE A 417 -7.77 27.40 6.92
C ILE A 417 -8.86 27.38 5.85
N SER A 418 -8.55 26.77 4.69
CA SER A 418 -9.50 26.56 3.60
C SER A 418 -10.85 26.01 4.09
N PRO A 419 -11.99 26.62 3.73
CA PRO A 419 -13.32 26.15 4.14
C PRO A 419 -13.60 24.69 3.79
N HIS A 420 -13.03 24.22 2.68
CA HIS A 420 -13.19 22.84 2.21
C HIS A 420 -12.49 21.84 3.15
N ILE A 421 -11.25 22.15 3.56
CA ILE A 421 -10.48 21.33 4.49
C ILE A 421 -11.13 21.37 5.88
N CYS A 422 -11.54 22.55 6.36
CA CYS A 422 -12.30 22.69 7.61
C CYS A 422 -13.56 21.81 7.64
N LYS A 423 -14.33 21.81 6.54
CA LYS A 423 -15.54 20.99 6.43
C LYS A 423 -15.21 19.49 6.42
N LEU A 424 -14.18 19.09 5.68
CA LEU A 424 -13.72 17.70 5.63
C LEU A 424 -13.31 17.22 7.03
N MET A 425 -12.47 17.99 7.73
CA MET A 425 -12.03 17.68 9.09
C MET A 425 -13.20 17.52 10.07
N LYS A 426 -14.20 18.42 10.03
CA LYS A 426 -15.39 18.34 10.89
C LYS A 426 -16.22 17.08 10.63
N ILE A 427 -16.35 16.67 9.37
CA ILE A 427 -17.10 15.46 9.00
C ILE A 427 -16.34 14.19 9.44
N CYS A 428 -15.00 14.19 9.31
CA CYS A 428 -14.17 13.06 9.74
C CYS A 428 -14.06 12.95 11.28
N MET A 429 -14.10 14.07 12.01
CA MET A 429 -14.16 14.11 13.49
C MET A 429 -15.59 14.15 14.05
N ASN A 430 -16.57 13.52 13.39
CA ASN A 430 -17.91 13.44 13.96
C ASN A 430 -17.89 12.63 15.27
N GLU A 431 -18.52 13.13 16.33
CA GLU A 431 -18.60 12.41 17.61
C GLU A 431 -19.32 11.07 17.48
N ASP A 432 -20.29 10.97 16.56
CA ASP A 432 -20.95 9.72 16.22
C ASP A 432 -20.11 8.94 15.19
N PRO A 433 -19.49 7.79 15.55
CA PRO A 433 -18.65 7.03 14.64
C PRO A 433 -19.40 6.53 13.41
N ALA A 434 -20.73 6.33 13.49
CA ALA A 434 -21.54 5.87 12.36
C ALA A 434 -21.75 6.95 11.29
N LYS A 435 -21.56 8.23 11.65
CA LYS A 435 -21.69 9.38 10.72
C LYS A 435 -20.37 9.76 10.05
N ARG A 436 -19.25 9.17 10.46
CA ARG A 436 -17.96 9.40 9.82
C ARG A 436 -17.94 8.74 8.44
N PRO A 437 -17.39 9.40 7.41
CA PRO A 437 -17.30 8.82 6.07
C PRO A 437 -16.28 7.67 6.06
N LYS A 438 -16.33 6.88 5.00
CA LYS A 438 -15.29 5.91 4.67
C LYS A 438 -14.22 6.56 3.78
N PHE A 439 -13.03 5.95 3.71
CA PHE A 439 -11.92 6.49 2.92
C PHE A 439 -12.23 6.57 1.41
N ASP A 440 -12.93 5.57 0.85
CA ASP A 440 -13.42 5.55 -0.54
C ASP A 440 -14.33 6.76 -0.88
N MET A 441 -15.07 7.29 0.10
CA MET A 441 -15.92 8.47 -0.09
C MET A 441 -15.14 9.79 -0.10
N ILE A 442 -14.00 9.87 0.59
CA ILE A 442 -13.21 11.11 0.70
C ILE A 442 -12.07 11.22 -0.31
N VAL A 443 -11.57 10.09 -0.84
CA VAL A 443 -10.52 10.09 -1.87
C VAL A 443 -10.88 10.97 -3.07
N PRO A 444 -12.08 10.84 -3.70
CA PRO A 444 -12.46 11.70 -4.82
C PRO A 444 -12.61 13.19 -4.45
N ILE A 445 -12.84 13.49 -3.17
CA ILE A 445 -12.90 14.87 -2.69
C ILE A 445 -11.48 15.45 -2.64
N LEU A 446 -10.52 14.69 -2.13
CA LEU A 446 -9.11 15.08 -2.04
C LEU A 446 -8.46 15.19 -3.43
N GLU A 447 -8.78 14.29 -4.37
CA GLU A 447 -8.35 14.39 -5.78
C GLU A 447 -8.77 15.75 -6.38
N LYS A 448 -10.04 16.14 -6.21
CA LYS A 448 -10.55 17.45 -6.67
C LYS A 448 -9.93 18.65 -5.95
N MET A 449 -9.39 18.47 -4.75
CA MET A 449 -8.66 19.53 -4.05
C MET A 449 -7.22 19.65 -4.53
N GLN A 450 -6.63 18.57 -5.07
CA GLN A 450 -5.29 18.57 -5.62
C GLN A 450 -5.23 19.28 -6.98
N ASP A 451 -6.30 19.21 -7.77
CA ASP A 451 -6.41 19.86 -9.09
C ASP A 451 -6.67 21.37 -9.03
N LYS A 452 -6.84 21.95 -7.83
CA LYS A 452 -7.12 23.36 -7.58
C LYS A 452 -5.95 24.05 -6.91
#